data_AF-A0A7Y2EIX7-F1
#
_entry.id   AF-A0A7Y2EIX7-F1
#
_cell.length_a   1.000
_cell.length_b   1.000
_cell.length_c   1.000
_cell.angle_alpha   90.00
_cell.angle_beta   90.00
_cell.angle_gamma   90.00
#
_symmetry.space_group_name_H-M   'P 1'
#
loop_
_entity.id
_entity.type
_entity.pdbx_description
1 polymer ?
#
loop_
_entity_poly.entity_id
_entity_poly.type
_entity_poly.pdbx_seq_one_letter_code
_entity_poly.pdbx_strand_id
1 'polypeptide(L)'
;PSLGQEAIDTGKKSFVIALILVLIWMLFYYGRAGIFSDIALILNILLIFGILSGLGAVLTLPGIAGIVLTVGIAVDANVLIYERIREELSKAKGQKEAIQDGFNHALSSILDANITTGLTALILFVFGTGPIKGFATTLLIGILTSLFTAIFITRLLIDWYVNRGGKLEFSTKLTKGLFRNININFLRKRKISYVLSAIIISGGLASLFTTGLDEGIDFVGGRTYQVRFAQDVNSEEVKGAVNAVFGSSEVKTIGSANQLKISTKYKIDENSAEADEEVQSKLYGAINPFLPDGLTYEQFVAGENNVGKMYSGKVSPTIADDIKRSSVWAILGSLIVVFLYILLRFKKWQFSLGAVAAVFHDVLIVLGIFSITWRFMPFSMEIDQAFIAAILTVIGYSLNDTVVVFDRIREFLNEHTSWEFERTVNSALNSTLSRTLNTSLTTLVVLLAMFTFGADSLRGLLFALIVGVIVGTYSSVFIATPIMHDTLNKMSKKKD
;
A
#
# COMPACT_ATOMS: atom_id res chain seq x y z
N PRO A 1 -3.65 -17.19 24.17
CA PRO A 1 -4.88 -16.40 23.88
C PRO A 1 -4.76 -14.89 24.17
N SER A 2 -4.06 -14.47 25.24
CA SER A 2 -3.88 -13.06 25.63
C SER A 2 -3.07 -12.23 24.62
N LEU A 3 -1.94 -12.75 24.12
CA LEU A 3 -1.02 -12.02 23.20
C LEU A 3 -1.72 -11.59 21.90
N GLY A 4 -2.53 -12.48 21.34
CA GLY A 4 -3.30 -12.19 20.13
C GLY A 4 -4.34 -11.10 20.36
N GLN A 5 -4.97 -11.07 21.53
CA GLN A 5 -5.97 -10.06 21.88
C GLN A 5 -5.35 -8.67 22.04
N GLU A 6 -4.19 -8.57 22.70
CA GLU A 6 -3.46 -7.30 22.88
C GLU A 6 -2.97 -6.73 21.53
N ALA A 7 -2.50 -7.60 20.62
CA ALA A 7 -2.16 -7.22 19.24
C ALA A 7 -3.37 -6.72 18.46
N ILE A 8 -4.53 -7.38 18.63
CA ILE A 8 -5.80 -6.95 18.03
C ILE A 8 -6.21 -5.57 18.57
N ASP A 9 -6.12 -5.34 19.88
CA ASP A 9 -6.60 -4.09 20.48
C ASP A 9 -5.73 -2.89 20.12
N THR A 10 -4.41 -3.07 20.02
CA THR A 10 -3.49 -2.06 19.49
C THR A 10 -3.77 -1.78 18.01
N GLY A 11 -4.01 -2.85 17.23
CA GLY A 11 -4.44 -2.73 15.83
C GLY A 11 -5.75 -1.95 15.67
N LYS A 12 -6.75 -2.23 16.51
CA LYS A 12 -8.04 -1.52 16.54
C LYS A 12 -7.87 -0.04 16.84
N LYS A 13 -7.06 0.32 17.84
CA LYS A 13 -6.83 1.73 18.19
C LYS A 13 -6.27 2.51 16.99
N SER A 14 -5.29 1.94 16.33
CA SER A 14 -4.64 2.52 15.13
C SER A 14 -5.62 2.66 13.97
N PHE A 15 -6.45 1.63 13.75
CA PHE A 15 -7.52 1.65 12.76
C PHE A 15 -8.53 2.77 13.03
N VAL A 16 -8.98 2.95 14.28
CA VAL A 16 -9.93 4.01 14.66
C VAL A 16 -9.34 5.40 14.43
N ILE A 17 -8.06 5.62 14.77
CA ILE A 17 -7.38 6.90 14.52
C ILE A 17 -7.31 7.19 13.03
N ALA A 18 -6.88 6.22 12.22
CA ALA A 18 -6.81 6.36 10.77
C ALA A 18 -8.20 6.66 10.16
N LEU A 19 -9.24 5.96 10.63
CA LEU A 19 -10.62 6.20 10.21
C LEU A 19 -11.07 7.64 10.53
N ILE A 20 -10.88 8.11 11.76
CA ILE A 20 -11.26 9.47 12.15
C ILE A 20 -10.58 10.52 11.27
N LEU A 21 -9.28 10.34 10.98
CA LEU A 21 -8.55 11.27 10.13
C LEU A 21 -9.09 11.31 8.70
N VAL A 22 -9.54 10.17 8.16
CA VAL A 22 -10.18 10.12 6.84
C VAL A 22 -11.53 10.82 6.82
N LEU A 23 -12.37 10.60 7.84
CA LEU A 23 -13.66 11.28 7.96
C LEU A 23 -13.47 12.80 8.04
N ILE A 24 -12.50 13.25 8.85
CA ILE A 24 -12.14 14.67 8.95
C ILE A 24 -11.64 15.19 7.60
N TRP A 25 -10.78 14.43 6.91
CA TRP A 25 -10.24 14.81 5.61
C TRP A 25 -11.35 14.99 4.56
N MET A 26 -12.31 14.07 4.50
CA MET A 26 -13.43 14.14 3.56
C MET A 26 -14.36 15.31 3.83
N LEU A 27 -14.66 15.57 5.11
CA LEU A 27 -15.40 16.75 5.51
C LEU A 27 -14.64 18.04 5.16
N PHE A 28 -13.34 18.08 5.42
CA PHE A 28 -12.47 19.22 5.13
C PHE A 28 -12.39 19.54 3.63
N TYR A 29 -12.28 18.52 2.78
CA TYR A 29 -12.09 18.72 1.33
C TYR A 29 -13.41 18.92 0.59
N TYR A 30 -14.43 18.13 0.91
CA TYR A 30 -15.69 18.06 0.14
C TYR A 30 -16.91 18.61 0.87
N GLY A 31 -16.78 19.02 2.14
CA GLY A 31 -17.88 19.60 2.90
C GLY A 31 -19.05 18.62 3.02
N ARG A 32 -20.26 19.06 2.63
CA ARG A 32 -21.47 18.23 2.75
C ARG A 32 -21.43 16.97 1.89
N ALA A 33 -20.80 17.01 0.71
CA ALA A 33 -20.61 15.82 -0.10
C ALA A 33 -19.71 14.80 0.62
N GLY A 34 -18.71 15.27 1.38
CA GLY A 34 -17.86 14.42 2.23
C GLY A 34 -18.65 13.58 3.23
N ILE A 35 -19.69 14.15 3.86
CA ILE A 35 -20.56 13.43 4.81
C ILE A 35 -21.23 12.21 4.16
N PHE A 36 -21.66 12.31 2.90
CA PHE A 36 -22.26 11.16 2.21
C PHE A 36 -21.23 10.07 1.89
N SER A 37 -20.01 10.47 1.53
CA SER A 37 -18.90 9.52 1.40
C SER A 37 -18.56 8.84 2.72
N ASP A 38 -18.59 9.57 3.83
CA ASP A 38 -18.30 9.07 5.16
C ASP A 38 -19.35 8.05 5.63
N ILE A 39 -20.63 8.31 5.36
CA ILE A 39 -21.71 7.35 5.62
C ILE A 39 -21.49 6.07 4.78
N ALA A 40 -21.16 6.22 3.50
CA ALA A 40 -20.86 5.09 2.62
C ALA A 40 -19.62 4.31 3.10
N LEU A 41 -18.59 5.00 3.61
CA LEU A 41 -17.37 4.40 4.14
C LEU A 41 -17.65 3.59 5.42
N ILE A 42 -18.47 4.12 6.34
CA ILE A 42 -18.86 3.39 7.56
C ILE A 42 -19.62 2.11 7.17
N LEU A 43 -20.53 2.20 6.21
CA LEU A 43 -21.21 1.02 5.68
C LEU A 43 -20.23 0.05 5.00
N ASN A 44 -19.24 0.57 4.27
CA ASN A 44 -18.21 -0.25 3.64
C ASN A 44 -17.45 -1.10 4.67
N ILE A 45 -17.03 -0.48 5.77
CA ILE A 45 -16.33 -1.16 6.88
C ILE A 45 -17.23 -2.25 7.48
N LEU A 46 -18.51 -1.97 7.69
CA LEU A 46 -19.48 -2.95 8.17
C LEU A 46 -19.59 -4.14 7.20
N LEU A 47 -19.68 -3.89 5.90
CA LEU A 47 -19.74 -4.93 4.88
C LEU A 47 -18.46 -5.79 4.85
N ILE A 48 -17.28 -5.17 4.98
CA ILE A 48 -16.00 -5.88 5.05
C ILE A 48 -16.01 -6.85 6.23
N PHE A 49 -16.35 -6.37 7.44
CA PHE A 49 -16.43 -7.24 8.62
C PHE A 49 -17.51 -8.31 8.50
N GLY A 50 -18.68 -7.97 7.94
CA GLY A 50 -19.77 -8.91 7.71
C GLY A 50 -19.37 -10.05 6.77
N ILE A 51 -18.69 -9.74 5.66
CA ILE A 51 -18.22 -10.75 4.71
C ILE A 51 -17.08 -11.58 5.31
N LEU A 52 -16.09 -10.95 5.96
CA LEU A 52 -14.99 -11.67 6.61
C LEU A 52 -15.51 -12.66 7.66
N SER A 53 -16.46 -12.22 8.49
CA SER A 53 -17.12 -13.07 9.48
C SER A 53 -17.93 -14.19 8.81
N GLY A 54 -18.67 -13.89 7.75
CA GLY A 54 -19.48 -14.88 7.03
C GLY A 54 -18.67 -15.96 6.32
N LEU A 55 -17.46 -15.62 5.85
CA LEU A 55 -16.53 -16.56 5.23
C LEU A 55 -15.63 -17.31 6.23
N GLY A 56 -15.69 -16.95 7.52
CA GLY A 56 -14.75 -17.48 8.52
C GLY A 56 -13.29 -17.10 8.24
N ALA A 57 -13.07 -15.96 7.58
CA ALA A 57 -11.73 -15.52 7.21
C ALA A 57 -10.94 -15.05 8.45
N VAL A 58 -9.67 -15.46 8.53
CA VAL A 58 -8.79 -15.10 9.65
C VAL A 58 -8.31 -13.66 9.51
N LEU A 59 -8.59 -12.83 10.52
CA LEU A 59 -8.10 -11.46 10.59
C LEU A 59 -6.68 -11.41 11.18
N THR A 60 -5.68 -11.31 10.33
CA THR A 60 -4.27 -11.18 10.72
C THR A 60 -3.88 -9.70 10.90
N LEU A 61 -2.73 -9.43 11.53
CA LEU A 61 -2.20 -8.06 11.64
C LEU A 61 -2.01 -7.41 10.24
N PRO A 62 -1.40 -8.09 9.24
CA PRO A 62 -1.45 -7.60 7.87
C PRO A 62 -2.88 -7.45 7.34
N GLY A 63 -3.80 -8.36 7.64
CA GLY A 63 -5.22 -8.21 7.31
C GLY A 63 -5.82 -6.89 7.80
N ILE A 64 -5.52 -6.47 9.03
CA ILE A 64 -5.95 -5.16 9.55
C ILE A 64 -5.35 -4.01 8.71
N ALA A 65 -4.07 -4.09 8.34
CA ALA A 65 -3.46 -3.10 7.45
C ALA A 65 -4.15 -3.07 6.07
N GLY A 66 -4.56 -4.23 5.54
CA GLY A 66 -5.35 -4.33 4.31
C GLY A 66 -6.72 -3.65 4.40
N ILE A 67 -7.41 -3.78 5.54
CA ILE A 67 -8.66 -3.06 5.81
C ILE A 67 -8.40 -1.54 5.87
N VAL A 68 -7.36 -1.09 6.56
CA VAL A 68 -7.07 0.35 6.65
C VAL A 68 -6.69 0.94 5.29
N LEU A 69 -5.89 0.23 4.50
CA LEU A 69 -5.58 0.64 3.12
C LEU A 69 -6.87 0.73 2.28
N THR A 70 -7.76 -0.25 2.45
CA THR A 70 -9.07 -0.25 1.79
C THR A 70 -9.90 0.98 2.16
N VAL A 71 -9.81 1.50 3.39
CA VAL A 71 -10.49 2.74 3.78
C VAL A 71 -10.03 3.91 2.90
N GLY A 72 -8.72 4.03 2.65
CA GLY A 72 -8.18 5.04 1.72
C GLY A 72 -8.70 4.86 0.29
N ILE A 73 -8.67 3.62 -0.22
CA ILE A 73 -9.15 3.27 -1.57
C ILE A 73 -10.68 3.46 -1.71
N ALA A 74 -11.46 3.21 -0.66
CA ALA A 74 -12.91 3.34 -0.71
C ALA A 74 -13.35 4.80 -0.84
N VAL A 75 -12.61 5.70 -0.21
CA VAL A 75 -12.81 7.13 -0.33
C VAL A 75 -12.32 7.65 -1.69
N ASP A 76 -11.32 7.01 -2.28
CA ASP A 76 -10.78 7.34 -3.59
C ASP A 76 -11.85 7.37 -4.68
N ALA A 77 -12.69 6.34 -4.77
CA ALA A 77 -13.78 6.30 -5.74
C ALA A 77 -14.74 7.50 -5.59
N ASN A 78 -14.99 7.96 -4.35
CA ASN A 78 -15.81 9.15 -4.11
C ASN A 78 -15.08 10.44 -4.52
N VAL A 79 -13.78 10.57 -4.24
CA VAL A 79 -12.92 11.66 -4.74
C VAL A 79 -13.00 11.75 -6.27
N LEU A 80 -12.84 10.60 -6.96
CA LEU A 80 -12.94 10.49 -8.41
C LEU A 80 -14.29 10.99 -8.94
N ILE A 81 -15.40 10.60 -8.30
CA ILE A 81 -16.75 11.04 -8.66
C ILE A 81 -16.90 12.55 -8.43
N TYR A 82 -16.48 13.07 -7.28
CA TYR A 82 -16.67 14.47 -6.92
C TYR A 82 -15.84 15.43 -7.78
N GLU A 83 -14.62 15.06 -8.13
CA GLU A 83 -13.82 15.83 -9.09
C GLU A 83 -14.50 15.83 -10.48
N ARG A 84 -15.07 14.71 -10.94
CA ARG A 84 -15.82 14.69 -12.20
C ARG A 84 -17.09 15.55 -12.14
N ILE A 85 -17.82 15.52 -11.04
CA ILE A 85 -18.99 16.39 -10.84
C ILE A 85 -18.57 17.86 -10.86
N ARG A 86 -17.44 18.22 -10.23
CA ARG A 86 -16.88 19.59 -10.26
C ARG A 86 -16.50 20.02 -11.67
N GLU A 87 -15.94 19.12 -12.48
CA GLU A 87 -15.66 19.38 -13.90
C GLU A 87 -16.96 19.68 -14.67
N GLU A 88 -18.01 18.88 -14.50
CA GLU A 88 -19.30 19.10 -15.18
C GLU A 88 -20.00 20.39 -14.71
N LEU A 89 -19.93 20.70 -13.41
CA LEU A 89 -20.38 21.97 -12.82
C LEU A 89 -19.64 23.17 -13.43
N SER A 90 -18.36 23.02 -13.75
CA SER A 90 -17.56 24.08 -14.37
C SER A 90 -17.97 24.41 -15.80
N LYS A 91 -18.62 23.46 -16.49
CA LYS A 91 -19.23 23.63 -17.81
C LYS A 91 -20.60 24.32 -17.74
N ALA A 92 -20.94 24.95 -16.62
CA ALA A 92 -22.20 25.65 -16.35
C ALA A 92 -23.46 24.76 -16.43
N LYS A 93 -23.32 23.44 -16.27
CA LYS A 93 -24.45 22.50 -16.20
C LYS A 93 -25.26 22.69 -14.92
N GLY A 94 -26.54 22.33 -14.99
CA GLY A 94 -27.40 22.26 -13.80
C GLY A 94 -26.91 21.20 -12.81
N GLN A 95 -27.13 21.40 -11.51
CA GLN A 95 -26.62 20.51 -10.47
C GLN A 95 -27.02 19.04 -10.65
N LYS A 96 -28.28 18.76 -11.01
CA LYS A 96 -28.75 17.38 -11.21
C LYS A 96 -28.07 16.70 -12.40
N GLU A 97 -27.97 17.42 -13.51
CA GLU A 97 -27.32 16.94 -14.74
C GLU A 97 -25.84 16.68 -14.51
N ALA A 98 -25.13 17.61 -13.86
CA ALA A 98 -23.71 17.46 -13.54
C ALA A 98 -23.44 16.27 -12.59
N ILE A 99 -24.34 15.99 -11.65
CA ILE A 99 -24.25 14.79 -10.78
C ILE A 99 -24.40 13.53 -11.61
N GLN A 100 -25.44 13.44 -12.44
CA GLN A 100 -25.71 12.28 -13.28
C GLN A 100 -24.54 11.98 -14.23
N ASP A 101 -24.05 13.00 -14.93
CA ASP A 101 -22.90 12.87 -15.83
C ASP A 101 -21.61 12.58 -15.06
N GLY A 102 -21.47 13.13 -13.86
CA GLY A 102 -20.35 12.84 -12.97
C GLY A 102 -20.21 11.37 -12.65
N PHE A 103 -21.30 10.75 -12.19
CA PHE A 103 -21.33 9.32 -11.89
C PHE A 103 -21.12 8.45 -13.15
N ASN A 104 -21.79 8.79 -14.26
CA ASN A 104 -21.72 7.99 -15.48
C ASN A 104 -20.31 8.00 -16.10
N HIS A 105 -19.67 9.18 -16.18
CA HIS A 105 -18.33 9.28 -16.76
C HIS A 105 -17.24 8.77 -15.81
N ALA A 106 -17.40 8.91 -14.49
CA ALA A 106 -16.40 8.42 -13.54
C ALA A 106 -16.39 6.88 -13.43
N LEU A 107 -17.51 6.21 -13.71
CA LEU A 107 -17.68 4.76 -13.53
C LEU A 107 -16.59 3.95 -14.24
N SER A 108 -16.29 4.28 -15.50
CA SER A 108 -15.31 3.51 -16.28
C SER A 108 -13.92 3.61 -15.66
N SER A 109 -13.47 4.81 -15.29
CA SER A 109 -12.14 4.99 -14.71
C SER A 109 -12.05 4.33 -13.32
N ILE A 110 -13.11 4.39 -12.51
CA ILE A 110 -13.18 3.74 -11.18
C ILE A 110 -13.11 2.21 -11.31
N LEU A 111 -13.84 1.65 -12.27
CA LEU A 111 -13.83 0.21 -12.51
C LEU A 111 -12.46 -0.23 -13.01
N ASP A 112 -11.87 0.48 -13.96
CA ASP A 112 -10.57 0.13 -14.52
C ASP A 112 -9.45 0.15 -13.45
N ALA A 113 -9.44 1.22 -12.65
CA ALA A 113 -8.58 1.37 -11.47
C ALA A 113 -8.67 0.16 -10.54
N ASN A 114 -9.89 -0.16 -10.07
CA ASN A 114 -10.11 -1.24 -9.11
C ASN A 114 -9.87 -2.63 -9.70
N ILE A 115 -10.07 -2.82 -11.01
CA ILE A 115 -9.71 -4.09 -11.68
C ILE A 115 -8.20 -4.32 -11.57
N THR A 116 -7.36 -3.32 -11.83
CA THR A 116 -5.90 -3.51 -11.73
C THR A 116 -5.47 -3.86 -10.31
N THR A 117 -5.95 -3.13 -9.31
CA THR A 117 -5.67 -3.44 -7.89
C THR A 117 -6.21 -4.83 -7.53
N GLY A 118 -7.42 -5.17 -7.98
CA GLY A 118 -8.03 -6.48 -7.76
C GLY A 118 -7.24 -7.62 -8.38
N LEU A 119 -6.67 -7.45 -9.57
CA LEU A 119 -5.79 -8.43 -10.21
C LEU A 119 -4.50 -8.64 -9.40
N THR A 120 -3.88 -7.57 -8.91
CA THR A 120 -2.69 -7.69 -8.04
C THR A 120 -3.02 -8.38 -6.71
N ALA A 121 -4.17 -8.05 -6.11
CA ALA A 121 -4.64 -8.69 -4.88
C ALA A 121 -4.99 -10.17 -5.09
N LEU A 122 -5.52 -10.53 -6.26
CA LEU A 122 -5.80 -11.92 -6.62
C LEU A 122 -4.50 -12.73 -6.76
N ILE A 123 -3.48 -12.17 -7.40
CA ILE A 123 -2.16 -12.80 -7.49
C ILE A 123 -1.57 -12.98 -6.09
N LEU A 124 -1.68 -11.96 -5.24
CA LEU A 124 -1.26 -12.06 -3.85
C LEU A 124 -2.04 -13.13 -3.08
N PHE A 125 -3.33 -13.32 -3.36
CA PHE A 125 -4.13 -14.37 -2.73
C PHE A 125 -3.74 -15.79 -3.16
N VAL A 126 -3.36 -15.96 -4.44
CA VAL A 126 -2.97 -17.25 -5.01
C VAL A 126 -1.55 -17.64 -4.60
N PHE A 127 -0.60 -16.70 -4.65
CA PHE A 127 0.82 -16.97 -4.37
C PHE A 127 1.23 -16.66 -2.92
N GLY A 128 0.44 -15.88 -2.20
CA GLY A 128 0.73 -15.50 -0.82
C GLY A 128 0.43 -16.63 0.17
N THR A 129 1.24 -16.70 1.23
CA THR A 129 1.08 -17.67 2.31
C THR A 129 0.66 -17.00 3.61
N GLY A 130 0.02 -17.76 4.50
CA GLY A 130 -0.25 -17.36 5.89
C GLY A 130 -0.78 -15.92 6.05
N PRO A 131 -0.03 -15.00 6.68
CA PRO A 131 -0.46 -13.61 6.89
C PRO A 131 -0.72 -12.80 5.61
N ILE A 132 0.03 -13.04 4.54
CA ILE A 132 -0.14 -12.35 3.25
C ILE A 132 -1.51 -12.68 2.67
N LYS A 133 -1.91 -13.95 2.72
CA LYS A 133 -3.20 -14.38 2.19
C LYS A 133 -4.36 -13.67 2.90
N GLY A 134 -4.24 -13.47 4.22
CA GLY A 134 -5.16 -12.66 5.00
C GLY A 134 -5.24 -11.21 4.50
N PHE A 135 -4.09 -10.55 4.29
CA PHE A 135 -4.04 -9.21 3.67
C PHE A 135 -4.75 -9.19 2.30
N ALA A 136 -4.42 -10.14 1.41
CA ALA A 136 -5.02 -10.24 0.08
C ALA A 136 -6.54 -10.43 0.12
N THR A 137 -7.04 -11.29 1.01
CA THR A 137 -8.48 -11.51 1.21
C THR A 137 -9.18 -10.23 1.65
N THR A 138 -8.62 -9.53 2.65
CA THR A 138 -9.22 -8.25 3.11
C THR A 138 -9.24 -7.20 2.01
N LEU A 139 -8.17 -7.10 1.21
CA LEU A 139 -8.07 -6.15 0.10
C LEU A 139 -9.07 -6.47 -1.01
N LEU A 140 -9.23 -7.74 -1.41
CA LEU A 140 -10.21 -8.15 -2.43
C LEU A 140 -11.65 -7.84 -2.00
N ILE A 141 -12.02 -8.21 -0.77
CA ILE A 141 -13.35 -7.91 -0.21
C ILE A 141 -13.54 -6.39 -0.17
N GLY A 142 -12.51 -5.67 0.26
CA GLY A 142 -12.47 -4.23 0.33
C GLY A 142 -12.73 -3.54 -1.00
N ILE A 143 -12.08 -3.98 -2.07
CA ILE A 143 -12.28 -3.44 -3.43
C ILE A 143 -13.73 -3.66 -3.88
N LEU A 144 -14.29 -4.86 -3.70
CA LEU A 144 -15.66 -5.17 -4.12
C LEU A 144 -16.71 -4.37 -3.34
N THR A 145 -16.57 -4.33 -2.02
CA THR A 145 -17.49 -3.59 -1.15
C THR A 145 -17.38 -2.08 -1.35
N SER A 146 -16.17 -1.57 -1.60
CA SER A 146 -15.96 -0.13 -1.84
C SER A 146 -16.53 0.32 -3.17
N LEU A 147 -16.38 -0.47 -4.24
CA LEU A 147 -17.05 -0.23 -5.52
C LEU A 147 -18.57 -0.13 -5.33
N PHE A 148 -19.16 -1.08 -4.61
CA PHE A 148 -20.59 -1.06 -4.32
C PHE A 148 -21.00 0.20 -3.54
N THR A 149 -20.31 0.51 -2.45
CA THR A 149 -20.68 1.66 -1.60
C THR A 149 -20.47 3.00 -2.30
N ALA A 150 -19.36 3.20 -2.99
CA ALA A 150 -19.08 4.45 -3.69
C ALA A 150 -20.00 4.69 -4.90
N ILE A 151 -20.33 3.64 -5.68
CA ILE A 151 -21.13 3.79 -6.90
C ILE A 151 -22.63 3.80 -6.60
N PHE A 152 -23.09 2.94 -5.69
CA PHE A 152 -24.51 2.77 -5.42
C PHE A 152 -24.98 3.58 -4.20
N ILE A 153 -24.33 3.41 -3.05
CA ILE A 153 -24.81 4.01 -1.79
C ILE A 153 -24.59 5.53 -1.79
N THR A 154 -23.40 6.00 -2.16
CA THR A 154 -23.15 7.44 -2.26
C THR A 154 -24.10 8.10 -3.27
N ARG A 155 -24.35 7.46 -4.41
CA ARG A 155 -25.32 7.95 -5.41
C ARG A 155 -26.72 8.06 -4.85
N LEU A 156 -27.19 7.02 -4.15
CA LEU A 156 -28.52 7.00 -3.54
C LEU A 156 -28.69 8.15 -2.53
N LEU A 157 -27.68 8.41 -1.69
CA LEU A 157 -27.71 9.49 -0.70
C LEU A 157 -27.71 10.89 -1.37
N ILE A 158 -26.87 11.08 -2.39
CA ILE A 158 -26.77 12.35 -3.12
C ILE A 158 -28.06 12.63 -3.88
N ASP A 159 -28.55 11.66 -4.66
CA ASP A 159 -29.78 11.82 -5.46
C ASP A 159 -30.98 12.08 -4.55
N TRP A 160 -31.08 11.39 -3.41
CA TRP A 160 -32.10 11.64 -2.40
C TRP A 160 -32.08 13.09 -1.89
N TYR A 161 -30.92 13.60 -1.52
CA TYR A 161 -30.79 14.95 -0.95
C TYR A 161 -31.09 16.05 -2.00
N VAL A 162 -30.58 15.88 -3.23
CA VAL A 162 -30.77 16.85 -4.31
C VAL A 162 -32.21 16.83 -4.83
N ASN A 163 -32.87 15.67 -4.86
CA ASN A 163 -34.28 15.58 -5.25
C ASN A 163 -35.24 16.22 -4.23
N ARG A 164 -34.83 16.37 -2.97
CA ARG A 164 -35.56 17.16 -1.95
C ARG A 164 -35.32 18.68 -2.05
N GLY A 165 -34.62 19.14 -3.08
CA GLY A 165 -34.29 20.57 -3.27
C GLY A 165 -33.02 21.01 -2.55
N GLY A 166 -32.26 20.08 -1.97
CA GLY A 166 -30.98 20.38 -1.35
C GLY A 166 -29.93 20.79 -2.38
N LYS A 167 -29.21 21.89 -2.11
CA LYS A 167 -28.02 22.27 -2.89
C LYS A 167 -26.78 21.66 -2.25
N LEU A 168 -25.99 20.93 -3.04
CA LEU A 168 -24.69 20.38 -2.62
C LEU A 168 -23.53 21.15 -3.22
N GLU A 169 -22.60 21.54 -2.37
CA GLU A 169 -21.27 21.94 -2.82
C GLU A 169 -20.35 20.73 -2.66
N PHE A 170 -19.56 20.49 -3.70
CA PHE A 170 -18.51 19.46 -3.70
C PHE A 170 -17.17 20.05 -3.26
N SER A 171 -17.15 21.16 -2.53
CA SER A 171 -15.94 21.84 -2.04
C SER A 171 -16.23 22.48 -0.70
N THR A 172 -15.19 22.68 0.09
CA THR A 172 -15.21 23.72 1.12
C THR A 172 -14.64 25.03 0.57
N LYS A 173 -14.82 26.13 1.30
CA LYS A 173 -14.27 27.44 0.90
C LYS A 173 -12.75 27.43 0.73
N LEU A 174 -12.05 26.62 1.53
CA LEU A 174 -10.59 26.51 1.53
C LEU A 174 -10.06 25.65 0.38
N THR A 175 -10.81 24.64 -0.05
CA THR A 175 -10.39 23.71 -1.12
C THR A 175 -10.96 24.06 -2.49
N LYS A 176 -11.84 25.06 -2.56
CA LYS A 176 -12.45 25.51 -3.81
C LYS A 176 -11.37 26.06 -4.75
N GLY A 177 -11.15 25.34 -5.84
CA GLY A 177 -10.16 25.73 -6.85
C GLY A 177 -8.72 25.33 -6.52
N LEU A 178 -8.49 24.56 -5.45
CA LEU A 178 -7.18 23.96 -5.19
C LEU A 178 -6.78 23.09 -6.40
N PHE A 179 -5.53 23.24 -6.84
CA PHE A 179 -4.98 22.59 -8.04
C PHE A 179 -5.73 22.84 -9.36
N ARG A 180 -6.67 23.81 -9.38
CA ARG A 180 -7.40 24.20 -10.59
C ARG A 180 -6.57 25.24 -11.36
N ASN A 181 -6.58 25.13 -12.69
CA ASN A 181 -5.81 25.99 -13.61
C ASN A 181 -4.28 25.81 -13.57
N ILE A 182 -3.80 24.64 -13.15
CA ILE A 182 -2.40 24.28 -13.35
C ILE A 182 -2.18 24.08 -14.86
N ASN A 183 -1.13 24.71 -15.40
CA ASN A 183 -0.74 24.58 -16.81
C ASN A 183 0.75 24.24 -16.89
N ILE A 184 1.07 22.99 -16.58
CA ILE A 184 2.41 22.44 -16.66
C ILE A 184 2.60 21.78 -18.03
N ASN A 185 3.73 22.07 -18.68
CA ASN A 185 4.19 21.31 -19.85
C ASN A 185 5.05 20.13 -19.40
N PHE A 186 4.39 19.02 -19.07
CA PHE A 186 4.99 17.77 -18.59
C PHE A 186 5.91 17.15 -19.65
N LEU A 187 5.45 17.09 -20.90
CA LEU A 187 6.22 16.46 -21.98
C LEU A 187 7.54 17.17 -22.29
N ARG A 188 7.61 18.49 -22.11
CA ARG A 188 8.86 19.25 -22.23
C ARG A 188 9.85 18.94 -21.09
N LYS A 189 9.35 18.63 -19.90
CA LYS A 189 10.16 18.30 -18.71
C LYS A 189 10.61 16.84 -18.65
N ARG A 190 10.13 15.97 -19.55
CA ARG A 190 10.41 14.51 -19.53
C ARG A 190 11.89 14.13 -19.42
N LYS A 191 12.78 14.86 -20.10
CA LYS A 191 14.23 14.58 -20.05
C LYS A 191 14.79 14.78 -18.64
N ILE A 192 14.31 15.81 -17.93
CA ILE A 192 14.72 16.09 -16.55
C ILE A 192 14.20 14.98 -15.64
N SER A 193 12.94 14.57 -15.82
CA SER A 193 12.33 13.46 -15.07
C SER A 193 13.10 12.14 -15.26
N TYR A 194 13.47 11.79 -16.49
CA TYR A 194 14.27 10.60 -16.77
C TYR A 194 15.65 10.65 -16.10
N VAL A 195 16.33 11.80 -16.15
CA VAL A 195 17.64 11.96 -15.51
C VAL A 195 17.53 11.84 -13.99
N LEU A 196 16.55 12.49 -13.38
CA LEU A 196 16.32 12.42 -11.93
C LEU A 196 16.02 10.98 -11.49
N SER A 197 15.10 10.32 -12.19
CA SER A 197 14.75 8.92 -11.94
C SER A 197 15.94 7.98 -12.15
N ALA A 198 16.75 8.20 -13.19
CA ALA A 198 17.94 7.41 -13.43
C ALA A 198 18.97 7.58 -12.30
N ILE A 199 19.19 8.80 -11.79
CA ILE A 199 20.09 9.03 -10.65
C ILE A 199 19.62 8.27 -9.41
N ILE A 200 18.32 8.36 -9.07
CA ILE A 200 17.76 7.68 -7.90
C ILE A 200 17.87 6.16 -8.06
N ILE A 201 17.50 5.61 -9.22
CA ILE A 201 17.61 4.17 -9.50
C ILE A 201 19.08 3.72 -9.49
N SER A 202 20.00 4.46 -10.10
CA SER A 202 21.42 4.12 -10.08
C SER A 202 22.01 4.14 -8.67
N GLY A 203 21.65 5.12 -7.84
CA GLY A 203 22.03 5.15 -6.43
C GLY A 203 21.45 3.97 -5.65
N GLY A 204 20.18 3.65 -5.87
CA GLY A 204 19.51 2.48 -5.29
C GLY A 204 20.15 1.16 -5.70
N LEU A 205 20.45 0.98 -7.00
CA LEU A 205 21.13 -0.20 -7.53
C LEU A 205 22.56 -0.32 -6.99
N ALA A 206 23.30 0.78 -6.92
CA ALA A 206 24.63 0.78 -6.30
C ALA A 206 24.56 0.30 -4.86
N SER A 207 23.61 0.81 -4.06
CA SER A 207 23.39 0.33 -2.69
C SER A 207 22.97 -1.15 -2.64
N LEU A 208 22.13 -1.61 -3.58
CA LEU A 208 21.72 -3.01 -3.64
C LEU A 208 22.91 -3.95 -3.86
N PHE A 209 23.90 -3.55 -4.67
CA PHE A 209 25.11 -4.34 -4.90
C PHE A 209 26.15 -4.23 -3.77
N THR A 210 26.21 -3.12 -3.02
CA THR A 210 27.20 -2.92 -1.95
C THR A 210 26.69 -3.29 -0.56
N THR A 211 25.48 -2.84 -0.24
CA THR A 211 24.85 -2.93 1.09
C THR A 211 23.92 -4.13 1.16
N GLY A 212 23.29 -4.49 0.04
CA GLY A 212 22.27 -5.52 -0.02
C GLY A 212 20.95 -5.07 0.61
N LEU A 213 20.07 -6.05 0.83
CA LEU A 213 18.81 -5.90 1.54
C LEU A 213 18.90 -6.69 2.85
N ASP A 214 18.21 -6.22 3.89
CA ASP A 214 18.07 -6.99 5.13
C ASP A 214 17.00 -8.07 4.92
N GLU A 215 17.38 -9.21 4.34
CA GLU A 215 16.45 -10.31 4.06
C GLU A 215 16.01 -11.00 5.34
N GLY A 216 14.71 -11.11 5.55
CA GLY A 216 14.16 -11.70 6.76
C GLY A 216 14.20 -13.21 6.83
N ILE A 217 13.83 -13.76 8.00
CA ILE A 217 13.81 -15.21 8.22
C ILE A 217 12.89 -15.94 7.23
N ASP A 218 11.92 -15.25 6.64
CA ASP A 218 11.04 -15.78 5.59
C ASP A 218 11.78 -16.05 4.26
N PHE A 219 12.94 -15.43 4.04
CA PHE A 219 13.74 -15.52 2.80
C PHE A 219 15.09 -16.20 2.96
N VAL A 220 15.60 -16.28 4.19
CA VAL A 220 16.89 -16.96 4.48
C VAL A 220 16.75 -18.14 5.45
N GLY A 221 15.57 -18.33 6.05
CA GLY A 221 15.37 -19.28 7.14
C GLY A 221 15.78 -18.68 8.49
N GLY A 222 15.37 -19.35 9.58
CA GLY A 222 15.72 -18.89 10.92
C GLY A 222 14.78 -19.36 12.00
N ARG A 223 15.02 -18.84 13.20
CA ARG A 223 14.22 -19.13 14.39
C ARG A 223 13.55 -17.85 14.87
N THR A 224 12.32 -17.98 15.32
CA THR A 224 11.57 -16.88 15.90
C THR A 224 11.04 -17.27 17.26
N TYR A 225 11.09 -16.34 18.20
CA TYR A 225 10.63 -16.50 19.56
C TYR A 225 9.72 -15.33 19.91
N GLN A 226 8.59 -15.59 20.55
CA GLN A 226 7.82 -14.53 21.21
C GLN A 226 8.14 -14.61 22.69
N VAL A 227 8.62 -13.50 23.24
CA VAL A 227 9.00 -13.37 24.65
C VAL A 227 8.13 -12.31 25.29
N ARG A 228 7.53 -12.64 26.43
CA ARG A 228 6.81 -11.69 27.28
C ARG A 228 7.65 -11.35 28.50
N PHE A 229 7.81 -10.07 28.76
CA PHE A 229 8.54 -9.50 29.87
C PHE A 229 7.57 -9.10 30.98
N ALA A 230 8.06 -9.02 32.22
CA ALA A 230 7.25 -8.61 33.36
C ALA A 230 6.84 -7.12 33.29
N GLN A 231 7.67 -6.30 32.67
CA GLN A 231 7.48 -4.86 32.46
C GLN A 231 7.71 -4.50 31.00
N ASP A 232 7.29 -3.29 30.61
CA ASP A 232 7.55 -2.76 29.28
C ASP A 232 9.07 -2.68 29.05
N VAL A 233 9.50 -3.10 27.86
CA VAL A 233 10.91 -3.13 27.48
C VAL A 233 11.13 -2.36 26.19
N ASN A 234 12.26 -1.68 26.09
CA ASN A 234 12.65 -1.01 24.86
C ASN A 234 13.15 -2.06 23.85
N SER A 235 12.47 -2.18 22.71
CA SER A 235 12.81 -3.14 21.67
C SER A 235 14.21 -2.94 21.09
N GLU A 236 14.72 -1.70 21.00
CA GLU A 236 16.05 -1.39 20.49
C GLU A 236 17.16 -1.77 21.50
N GLU A 237 16.91 -1.63 22.80
CA GLU A 237 17.85 -2.08 23.83
C GLU A 237 17.98 -3.61 23.83
N VAL A 238 16.83 -4.31 23.77
CA VAL A 238 16.81 -5.77 23.64
C VAL A 238 17.48 -6.20 22.33
N LYS A 239 17.22 -5.52 21.22
CA LYS A 239 17.88 -5.77 19.93
C LYS A 239 19.40 -5.61 20.04
N GLY A 240 19.89 -4.58 20.73
CA GLY A 240 21.32 -4.39 20.98
C GLY A 240 21.95 -5.59 21.71
N ALA A 241 21.30 -6.07 22.77
CA ALA A 241 21.76 -7.23 23.54
C ALA A 241 21.72 -8.54 22.74
N VAL A 242 20.65 -8.76 21.99
CA VAL A 242 20.47 -9.96 21.14
C VAL A 242 21.46 -9.94 19.96
N ASN A 243 21.71 -8.78 19.35
CA ASN A 243 22.70 -8.62 18.28
C ASN A 243 24.13 -8.87 18.76
N ALA A 244 24.44 -8.58 20.04
CA ALA A 244 25.76 -8.90 20.58
C ALA A 244 26.05 -10.41 20.60
N VAL A 245 25.01 -11.25 20.63
CA VAL A 245 25.13 -12.71 20.66
C VAL A 245 24.97 -13.33 19.26
N PHE A 246 24.02 -12.85 18.46
CA PHE A 246 23.72 -13.43 17.14
C PHE A 246 24.26 -12.65 15.95
N GLY A 247 24.90 -11.49 16.17
CA GLY A 247 25.39 -10.58 15.14
C GLY A 247 24.28 -9.76 14.47
N SER A 248 23.20 -10.41 14.06
CA SER A 248 22.01 -9.77 13.49
C SER A 248 20.73 -10.49 13.94
N SER A 249 19.76 -9.70 14.38
CA SER A 249 18.45 -10.15 14.82
C SER A 249 17.41 -9.06 14.56
N GLU A 250 16.18 -9.51 14.40
CA GLU A 250 15.02 -8.64 14.33
C GLU A 250 14.25 -8.73 15.64
N VAL A 251 13.96 -7.58 16.24
CA VAL A 251 13.16 -7.47 17.45
C VAL A 251 12.00 -6.52 17.15
N LYS A 252 10.78 -7.06 17.16
CA LYS A 252 9.53 -6.32 16.89
C LYS A 252 8.60 -6.43 18.08
N THR A 253 8.03 -5.32 18.52
CA THR A 253 6.93 -5.32 19.50
C THR A 253 5.69 -5.97 18.90
N ILE A 254 5.08 -6.92 19.62
CA ILE A 254 3.80 -7.53 19.25
C ILE A 254 2.80 -7.32 20.36
N GLY A 255 1.71 -6.59 20.07
CA GLY A 255 0.73 -6.25 21.10
C GLY A 255 1.26 -5.18 22.03
N SER A 256 1.41 -5.52 23.31
CA SER A 256 1.87 -4.58 24.34
C SER A 256 3.39 -4.39 24.33
N ALA A 257 3.86 -3.29 24.92
CA ALA A 257 5.28 -2.92 24.95
C ALA A 257 6.16 -3.90 25.76
N ASN A 258 5.57 -4.83 26.52
CA ASN A 258 6.27 -5.90 27.21
C ASN A 258 6.35 -7.21 26.41
N GLN A 259 6.02 -7.22 25.12
CA GLN A 259 6.00 -8.42 24.29
C GLN A 259 6.79 -8.21 23.01
N LEU A 260 7.85 -8.99 22.84
CA LEU A 260 8.73 -8.90 21.70
C LEU A 260 8.73 -10.20 20.91
N LYS A 261 8.62 -10.09 19.59
CA LYS A 261 9.02 -11.14 18.64
C LYS A 261 10.47 -10.92 18.29
N ILE A 262 11.29 -11.91 18.60
CA ILE A 262 12.73 -11.93 18.36
C ILE A 262 13.00 -12.99 17.31
N SER A 263 13.54 -12.59 16.16
CA SER A 263 13.89 -13.47 15.05
C SER A 263 15.40 -13.43 14.84
N THR A 264 16.01 -14.60 14.64
CA THR A 264 17.44 -14.74 14.41
C THR A 264 17.73 -15.68 13.24
N LYS A 265 18.76 -15.31 12.48
CA LYS A 265 19.31 -16.07 11.35
C LYS A 265 20.49 -16.94 11.79
N TYR A 266 20.72 -17.08 13.11
CA TYR A 266 21.80 -17.88 13.65
C TYR A 266 21.54 -19.38 13.45
N LYS A 267 22.56 -20.10 12.94
CA LYS A 267 22.53 -21.55 12.67
C LYS A 267 21.33 -22.00 11.83
N ILE A 268 21.03 -21.28 10.75
CA ILE A 268 19.89 -21.59 9.85
C ILE A 268 19.99 -22.96 9.17
N ASP A 269 21.21 -23.42 8.90
CA ASP A 269 21.45 -24.69 8.22
C ASP A 269 21.40 -25.91 9.15
N GLU A 270 21.40 -25.68 10.47
CA GLU A 270 21.35 -26.74 11.48
C GLU A 270 19.91 -26.93 11.97
N ASN A 271 19.25 -28.01 11.51
CA ASN A 271 17.87 -28.34 11.87
C ASN A 271 17.75 -29.34 13.04
N SER A 272 18.73 -29.38 13.94
CA SER A 272 18.75 -30.32 15.06
C SER A 272 18.11 -29.74 16.33
N ALA A 273 17.67 -30.61 17.24
CA ALA A 273 17.11 -30.19 18.53
C ALA A 273 18.16 -29.49 19.40
N GLU A 274 19.42 -29.92 19.29
CA GLU A 274 20.57 -29.34 19.99
C GLU A 274 20.83 -27.90 19.51
N ALA A 275 20.73 -27.63 18.21
CA ALA A 275 20.84 -26.28 17.68
C ALA A 275 19.68 -25.38 18.13
N ASP A 276 18.46 -25.94 18.20
CA ASP A 276 17.28 -25.22 18.71
C ASP A 276 17.44 -24.85 20.21
N GLU A 277 17.99 -25.77 21.01
CA GLU A 277 18.29 -25.54 22.43
C GLU A 277 19.44 -24.56 22.63
N GLU A 278 20.51 -24.65 21.84
CA GLU A 278 21.64 -23.72 21.89
C GLU A 278 21.18 -22.29 21.60
N VAL A 279 20.39 -22.09 20.55
CA VAL A 279 19.87 -20.75 20.19
C VAL A 279 18.97 -20.24 21.30
N GLN A 280 18.10 -21.07 21.86
CA GLN A 280 17.19 -20.69 22.93
C GLN A 280 17.93 -20.32 24.22
N SER A 281 18.98 -21.07 24.58
CA SER A 281 19.84 -20.80 25.73
C SER A 281 20.63 -19.49 25.56
N LYS A 282 21.22 -19.29 24.36
CA LYS A 282 21.88 -18.03 24.00
C LYS A 282 20.93 -16.83 24.05
N LEU A 283 19.71 -17.00 23.55
CA LEU A 283 18.67 -15.97 23.61
C LEU A 283 18.35 -15.61 25.05
N TYR A 284 18.10 -16.61 25.90
CA TYR A 284 17.86 -16.40 27.33
C TYR A 284 19.01 -15.62 27.98
N GLY A 285 20.26 -16.02 27.75
CA GLY A 285 21.43 -15.31 28.27
C GLY A 285 21.52 -13.86 27.80
N ALA A 286 21.19 -13.59 26.53
CA ALA A 286 21.21 -12.24 25.97
C ALA A 286 20.15 -11.32 26.61
N ILE A 287 18.96 -11.85 26.88
CA ILE A 287 17.83 -11.07 27.39
C ILE A 287 17.65 -11.14 28.91
N ASN A 288 18.45 -11.95 29.61
CA ASN A 288 18.43 -12.09 31.05
C ASN A 288 18.44 -10.74 31.81
N PRO A 289 19.20 -9.70 31.39
CA PRO A 289 19.15 -8.38 32.04
C PRO A 289 17.77 -7.70 32.03
N PHE A 290 16.87 -8.12 31.15
CA PHE A 290 15.52 -7.56 31.01
C PHE A 290 14.45 -8.45 31.66
N LEU A 291 14.82 -9.65 32.14
CA LEU A 291 13.93 -10.59 32.81
C LEU A 291 13.93 -10.34 34.33
N PRO A 292 12.90 -10.80 35.06
CA PRO A 292 12.88 -10.73 36.52
C PRO A 292 14.08 -11.44 37.15
N ASP A 293 14.61 -10.85 38.23
CA ASP A 293 15.73 -11.42 38.98
C ASP A 293 15.41 -12.84 39.48
N GLY A 294 16.32 -13.77 39.23
CA GLY A 294 16.23 -15.17 39.69
C GLY A 294 15.35 -16.09 38.85
N LEU A 295 14.76 -15.62 37.74
CA LEU A 295 14.01 -16.48 36.81
C LEU A 295 14.97 -17.47 36.14
N THR A 296 14.76 -18.78 36.28
CA THR A 296 15.66 -19.80 35.69
C THR A 296 15.37 -20.05 34.22
N TYR A 297 16.31 -20.69 33.51
CA TYR A 297 16.10 -21.10 32.13
C TYR A 297 14.87 -22.03 31.97
N GLU A 298 14.64 -22.99 32.87
CA GLU A 298 13.45 -23.85 32.75
C GLU A 298 12.16 -23.03 32.89
N GLN A 299 12.13 -22.06 33.80
CA GLN A 299 10.98 -21.17 33.99
C GLN A 299 10.75 -20.28 32.78
N PHE A 300 11.83 -19.76 32.18
CA PHE A 300 11.78 -19.00 30.93
C PHE A 300 11.17 -19.83 29.80
N VAL A 301 11.63 -21.07 29.63
CA VAL A 301 11.16 -21.96 28.56
C VAL A 301 9.70 -22.36 28.76
N ALA A 302 9.29 -22.57 30.01
CA ALA A 302 7.91 -22.89 30.39
C ALA A 302 6.96 -21.70 30.28
N GLY A 303 7.47 -20.46 30.24
CA GLY A 303 6.64 -19.25 30.27
C GLY A 303 5.91 -19.09 31.61
N GLU A 304 6.54 -19.48 32.71
CA GLU A 304 5.92 -19.50 34.04
C GLU A 304 5.45 -18.10 34.45
N ASN A 305 4.29 -18.01 35.11
CA ASN A 305 3.65 -16.74 35.50
C ASN A 305 3.44 -15.76 34.33
N ASN A 306 3.31 -16.26 33.09
CA ASN A 306 3.11 -15.46 31.89
C ASN A 306 4.30 -14.52 31.58
N VAL A 307 5.50 -14.92 32.00
CA VAL A 307 6.78 -14.26 31.69
C VAL A 307 7.73 -15.30 31.08
N GLY A 308 8.48 -14.93 30.06
CA GLY A 308 9.39 -15.80 29.33
C GLY A 308 8.90 -16.14 27.93
N LYS A 309 9.30 -17.32 27.42
CA LYS A 309 8.99 -17.77 26.07
C LYS A 309 7.51 -18.15 25.96
N MET A 310 6.82 -17.46 25.05
CA MET A 310 5.41 -17.70 24.74
C MET A 310 5.20 -18.51 23.46
N TYR A 311 6.14 -18.39 22.52
CA TYR A 311 6.10 -19.10 21.25
C TYR A 311 7.53 -19.30 20.74
N SER A 312 7.75 -20.42 20.07
CA SER A 312 8.93 -20.65 19.24
C SER A 312 8.50 -21.21 17.89
N GLY A 313 9.10 -20.70 16.82
CA GLY A 313 8.90 -21.16 15.46
C GLY A 313 10.22 -21.23 14.71
N LYS A 314 10.24 -22.01 13.63
CA LYS A 314 11.40 -22.16 12.76
C LYS A 314 10.94 -22.12 11.31
N VAL A 315 11.69 -21.40 10.48
CA VAL A 315 11.57 -21.41 9.02
C VAL A 315 12.79 -22.13 8.49
N SER A 316 12.59 -23.26 7.81
CA SER A 316 13.70 -24.00 7.21
C SER A 316 14.17 -23.33 5.92
N PRO A 317 15.43 -23.55 5.50
CA PRO A 317 15.95 -23.02 4.23
C PRO A 317 15.08 -23.39 3.03
N THR A 318 14.53 -24.61 2.97
CA THR A 318 13.64 -25.04 1.88
C THR A 318 12.35 -24.23 1.82
N ILE A 319 11.73 -23.95 2.98
CA ILE A 319 10.52 -23.12 3.03
C ILE A 319 10.86 -21.68 2.62
N ALA A 320 12.02 -21.18 3.04
CA ALA A 320 12.48 -19.84 2.69
C ALA A 320 12.73 -19.70 1.18
N ASP A 321 13.35 -20.70 0.55
CA ASP A 321 13.55 -20.76 -0.90
C ASP A 321 12.22 -20.80 -1.66
N ASP A 322 11.24 -21.57 -1.19
CA ASP A 322 9.91 -21.63 -1.78
C ASP A 322 9.18 -20.29 -1.69
N ILE A 323 9.26 -19.60 -0.54
CA ILE A 323 8.69 -18.25 -0.35
C ILE A 323 9.38 -17.26 -1.28
N LYS A 324 10.72 -17.29 -1.35
CA LYS A 324 11.52 -16.40 -2.21
C LYS A 324 11.14 -16.57 -3.68
N ARG A 325 11.10 -17.81 -4.16
CA ARG A 325 10.74 -18.14 -5.54
C ARG A 325 9.30 -17.74 -5.85
N SER A 326 8.36 -18.04 -4.96
CA SER A 326 6.95 -17.69 -5.14
C SER A 326 6.74 -16.18 -5.17
N SER A 327 7.46 -15.42 -4.35
CA SER A 327 7.42 -13.96 -4.33
C SER A 327 7.91 -13.34 -5.64
N VAL A 328 9.02 -13.85 -6.20
CA VAL A 328 9.53 -13.42 -7.51
C VAL A 328 8.50 -13.70 -8.61
N TRP A 329 7.92 -14.90 -8.64
CA TRP A 329 6.89 -15.24 -9.63
C TRP A 329 5.61 -14.43 -9.46
N ALA A 330 5.22 -14.09 -8.22
CA ALA A 330 4.06 -13.24 -7.97
C ALA A 330 4.28 -11.82 -8.54
N ILE A 331 5.46 -11.24 -8.31
CA ILE A 331 5.81 -9.92 -8.86
C ILE A 331 5.85 -9.97 -10.40
N LEU A 332 6.60 -10.88 -11.00
CA LEU A 332 6.70 -10.99 -12.46
C LEU A 332 5.34 -11.32 -13.11
N GLY A 333 4.60 -12.24 -12.52
CA GLY A 333 3.25 -12.59 -12.95
C GLY A 333 2.30 -11.39 -12.89
N SER A 334 2.40 -10.55 -11.85
CA SER A 334 1.59 -9.33 -11.76
C SER A 334 1.89 -8.33 -12.87
N LEU A 335 3.17 -8.14 -13.22
CA LEU A 335 3.55 -7.26 -14.32
C LEU A 335 2.99 -7.75 -15.66
N ILE A 336 3.01 -9.07 -15.90
CA ILE A 336 2.45 -9.68 -17.12
C ILE A 336 0.93 -9.51 -17.16
N VAL A 337 0.22 -9.86 -16.08
CA VAL A 337 -1.25 -9.76 -16.02
C VAL A 337 -1.70 -8.31 -16.23
N VAL A 338 -1.02 -7.36 -15.59
CA VAL A 338 -1.26 -5.93 -15.77
C VAL A 338 -0.99 -5.50 -17.20
N PHE A 339 0.13 -5.92 -17.78
CA PHE A 339 0.47 -5.60 -19.17
C PHE A 339 -0.65 -6.04 -20.11
N LEU A 340 -1.13 -7.28 -19.96
CA LEU A 340 -2.21 -7.85 -20.76
C LEU A 340 -3.52 -7.11 -20.54
N TYR A 341 -3.89 -6.80 -19.29
CA TYR A 341 -5.10 -6.04 -19.00
C TYR A 341 -5.07 -4.66 -19.70
N ILE A 342 -3.98 -3.90 -19.54
CA ILE A 342 -3.84 -2.58 -20.19
C ILE A 342 -3.82 -2.72 -21.71
N LEU A 343 -3.21 -3.79 -22.24
CA LEU A 343 -3.16 -4.03 -23.68
C LEU A 343 -4.56 -4.24 -24.25
N LEU A 344 -5.36 -5.07 -23.58
CA LEU A 344 -6.75 -5.34 -23.97
C LEU A 344 -7.62 -4.08 -23.81
N ARG A 345 -7.42 -3.32 -22.73
CA ARG A 345 -8.20 -2.12 -22.40
C ARG A 345 -7.96 -0.97 -23.37
N PHE A 346 -6.70 -0.65 -23.66
CA PHE A 346 -6.30 0.50 -24.48
C PHE A 346 -6.03 0.16 -25.94
N LYS A 347 -5.98 -1.13 -26.29
CA LYS A 347 -5.73 -1.65 -27.66
C LYS A 347 -4.43 -1.16 -28.31
N LYS A 348 -3.52 -0.62 -27.51
CA LYS A 348 -2.23 -0.05 -27.93
C LYS A 348 -1.16 -0.46 -26.92
N TRP A 349 -0.18 -1.24 -27.37
CA TRP A 349 0.86 -1.78 -26.50
C TRP A 349 1.78 -0.71 -25.89
N GLN A 350 1.84 0.49 -26.46
CA GLN A 350 2.62 1.62 -25.94
C GLN A 350 2.10 2.09 -24.57
N PHE A 351 0.78 2.01 -24.35
CA PHE A 351 0.17 2.27 -23.06
C PHE A 351 0.64 1.21 -22.06
N SER A 352 0.55 -0.07 -22.42
CA SER A 352 1.04 -1.16 -21.56
C SER A 352 2.53 -1.05 -21.23
N LEU A 353 3.37 -0.70 -22.22
CA LEU A 353 4.80 -0.52 -21.99
C LEU A 353 5.07 0.66 -21.04
N GLY A 354 4.40 1.81 -21.26
CA GLY A 354 4.55 2.98 -20.38
C GLY A 354 4.16 2.65 -18.94
N ALA A 355 3.02 1.99 -18.74
CA ALA A 355 2.56 1.59 -17.41
C ALA A 355 3.52 0.60 -16.72
N VAL A 356 3.92 -0.48 -17.40
CA VAL A 356 4.82 -1.47 -16.80
C VAL A 356 6.21 -0.89 -16.52
N ALA A 357 6.72 -0.01 -17.40
CA ALA A 357 8.00 0.65 -17.16
C ALA A 357 7.96 1.57 -15.93
N ALA A 358 6.87 2.30 -15.71
CA ALA A 358 6.68 3.12 -14.51
C ALA A 358 6.58 2.26 -13.26
N VAL A 359 5.78 1.19 -13.28
CA VAL A 359 5.69 0.24 -12.15
C VAL A 359 7.05 -0.39 -11.83
N PHE A 360 7.79 -0.83 -12.83
CA PHE A 360 9.12 -1.40 -12.63
C PHE A 360 10.08 -0.37 -12.02
N HIS A 361 10.04 0.87 -12.50
CA HIS A 361 10.74 2.00 -11.91
C HIS A 361 10.38 2.18 -10.42
N ASP A 362 9.10 2.14 -10.08
CA ASP A 362 8.63 2.37 -8.70
C ASP A 362 9.12 1.28 -7.75
N VAL A 363 9.05 0.02 -8.17
CA VAL A 363 9.56 -1.13 -7.41
C VAL A 363 11.07 -1.00 -7.18
N LEU A 364 11.84 -0.62 -8.21
CA LEU A 364 13.27 -0.40 -8.07
C LEU A 364 13.61 0.73 -7.08
N ILE A 365 12.83 1.82 -7.08
CA ILE A 365 13.04 2.91 -6.12
C ILE A 365 12.71 2.46 -4.70
N VAL A 366 11.61 1.71 -4.48
CA VAL A 366 11.28 1.18 -3.14
C VAL A 366 12.40 0.26 -2.65
N LEU A 367 12.85 -0.69 -3.48
CA LEU A 367 13.97 -1.59 -3.13
C LEU A 367 15.27 -0.82 -2.87
N GLY A 368 15.57 0.18 -3.70
CA GLY A 368 16.76 1.02 -3.56
C GLY A 368 16.74 1.81 -2.26
N ILE A 369 15.61 2.43 -1.91
CA ILE A 369 15.46 3.15 -0.63
C ILE A 369 15.63 2.18 0.54
N PHE A 370 15.00 1.01 0.50
CA PHE A 370 15.18 0.00 1.55
C PHE A 370 16.65 -0.40 1.71
N SER A 371 17.35 -0.66 0.61
CA SER A 371 18.78 -0.97 0.63
C SER A 371 19.64 0.15 1.22
N ILE A 372 19.32 1.41 0.93
CA ILE A 372 20.08 2.57 1.41
C ILE A 372 19.84 2.79 2.91
N THR A 373 18.58 2.66 3.36
CA THR A 373 18.18 3.19 4.67
C THR A 373 18.12 2.16 5.78
N TRP A 374 18.08 0.86 5.49
CA TRP A 374 17.83 -0.17 6.52
C TRP A 374 18.82 -0.16 7.69
N ARG A 375 20.06 0.30 7.49
CA ARG A 375 21.09 0.33 8.55
C ARG A 375 20.90 1.41 9.61
N PHE A 376 20.16 2.49 9.32
CA PHE A 376 20.07 3.66 10.22
C PHE A 376 18.65 4.07 10.59
N MET A 377 17.63 3.45 9.99
CA MET A 377 16.24 3.74 10.34
C MET A 377 15.91 3.17 11.73
N PRO A 378 15.12 3.87 12.56
CA PRO A 378 14.83 3.50 13.95
C PRO A 378 13.70 2.45 14.07
N PHE A 379 13.53 1.62 13.04
CA PHE A 379 12.55 0.54 13.00
C PHE A 379 13.03 -0.52 12.01
N SER A 380 12.48 -1.75 12.13
CA SER A 380 12.86 -2.83 11.22
C SER A 380 12.48 -2.51 9.77
N MET A 381 13.47 -2.60 8.89
CA MET A 381 13.34 -2.55 7.43
C MET A 381 13.63 -3.91 6.79
N GLU A 382 13.42 -4.98 7.56
CA GLU A 382 13.56 -6.36 7.08
C GLU A 382 12.60 -6.63 5.92
N ILE A 383 13.11 -7.29 4.88
CA ILE A 383 12.29 -7.82 3.79
C ILE A 383 11.72 -9.15 4.24
N ASP A 384 10.47 -9.11 4.68
CA ASP A 384 9.66 -10.26 5.05
C ASP A 384 8.48 -10.44 4.09
N GLN A 385 7.64 -11.43 4.36
CA GLN A 385 6.44 -11.67 3.57
C GLN A 385 5.51 -10.44 3.45
N ALA A 386 5.43 -9.61 4.50
CA ALA A 386 4.61 -8.40 4.46
C ALA A 386 5.20 -7.38 3.48
N PHE A 387 6.53 -7.26 3.39
CA PHE A 387 7.17 -6.40 2.38
C PHE A 387 6.75 -6.75 0.95
N ILE A 388 6.66 -8.03 0.59
CA ILE A 388 6.18 -8.45 -0.74
C ILE A 388 4.73 -8.04 -0.98
N ALA A 389 3.88 -8.16 0.04
CA ALA A 389 2.51 -7.67 -0.04
C ALA A 389 2.46 -6.15 -0.27
N ALA A 390 3.35 -5.38 0.38
CA ALA A 390 3.50 -3.95 0.09
C ALA A 390 3.93 -3.70 -1.37
N ILE A 391 4.94 -4.41 -1.89
CA ILE A 391 5.37 -4.24 -3.28
C ILE A 391 4.23 -4.50 -4.26
N LEU A 392 3.51 -5.61 -4.11
CA LEU A 392 2.36 -5.94 -4.98
C LEU A 392 1.23 -4.91 -4.86
N THR A 393 1.05 -4.35 -3.67
CA THR A 393 0.10 -3.25 -3.45
C THR A 393 0.55 -1.95 -4.12
N VAL A 394 1.84 -1.62 -4.05
CA VAL A 394 2.43 -0.45 -4.74
C VAL A 394 2.26 -0.59 -6.26
N ILE A 395 2.43 -1.80 -6.80
CA ILE A 395 2.15 -2.09 -8.21
C ILE A 395 0.70 -1.73 -8.53
N GLY A 396 -0.27 -2.28 -7.78
CA GLY A 396 -1.70 -1.98 -8.01
C GLY A 396 -2.02 -0.48 -7.88
N TYR A 397 -1.45 0.17 -6.87
CA TYR A 397 -1.67 1.60 -6.62
C TYR A 397 -1.10 2.49 -7.72
N SER A 398 0.17 2.29 -8.13
CA SER A 398 0.80 3.06 -9.21
C SER A 398 0.05 2.91 -10.55
N LEU A 399 -0.51 1.71 -10.77
CA LEU A 399 -1.33 1.45 -11.95
C LEU A 399 -2.68 2.14 -11.91
N ASN A 400 -3.31 2.29 -10.73
CA ASN A 400 -4.55 3.05 -10.59
C ASN A 400 -4.39 4.45 -11.21
N ASP A 401 -3.40 5.22 -10.75
CA ASP A 401 -3.16 6.57 -11.26
C ASP A 401 -2.78 6.57 -12.75
N THR A 402 -1.95 5.62 -13.17
CA THR A 402 -1.54 5.51 -14.59
C THR A 402 -2.72 5.23 -15.51
N VAL A 403 -3.63 4.34 -15.13
CA VAL A 403 -4.83 3.99 -15.91
C VAL A 403 -5.77 5.18 -15.99
N VAL A 404 -5.98 5.91 -14.89
CA VAL A 404 -6.80 7.13 -14.88
C VAL A 404 -6.22 8.20 -15.82
N VAL A 405 -4.91 8.42 -15.77
CA VAL A 405 -4.21 9.36 -16.65
C VAL A 405 -4.34 8.94 -18.12
N PHE A 406 -4.15 7.66 -18.41
CA PHE A 406 -4.24 7.13 -19.77
C PHE A 406 -5.64 7.16 -20.34
N ASP A 407 -6.66 6.88 -19.52
CA ASP A 407 -8.07 7.01 -19.90
C ASP A 407 -8.38 8.46 -20.28
N ARG A 408 -7.90 9.43 -19.49
CA ARG A 408 -8.06 10.85 -19.82
C ARG A 408 -7.35 11.26 -21.10
N ILE A 409 -6.13 10.78 -21.32
CA ILE A 409 -5.39 11.03 -22.58
C ILE A 409 -6.20 10.49 -23.76
N ARG A 410 -6.76 9.29 -23.63
CA ARG A 410 -7.60 8.67 -24.67
C ARG A 410 -8.89 9.48 -24.91
N GLU A 411 -9.56 9.92 -23.85
CA GLU A 411 -10.75 10.79 -23.93
C GLU A 411 -10.42 12.07 -24.70
N PHE A 412 -9.35 12.77 -24.31
CA PHE A 412 -8.89 14.00 -24.97
C PHE A 412 -8.51 13.79 -26.44
N LEU A 413 -7.87 12.67 -26.78
CA LEU A 413 -7.54 12.33 -28.17
C LEU A 413 -8.80 12.10 -29.03
N ASN A 414 -9.90 11.62 -28.44
CA ASN A 414 -11.16 11.42 -29.16
C ASN A 414 -11.99 12.72 -29.25
N GLU A 415 -11.98 13.56 -28.21
CA GLU A 415 -12.74 14.82 -28.17
C GLU A 415 -12.07 15.95 -28.95
N HIS A 416 -10.73 15.97 -28.99
CA HIS A 416 -9.94 17.05 -29.58
C HIS A 416 -9.08 16.55 -30.76
N THR A 417 -9.75 16.01 -31.78
CA THR A 417 -9.10 15.41 -32.96
C THR A 417 -8.25 16.38 -33.79
N SER A 418 -8.49 17.69 -33.66
CA SER A 418 -7.74 18.74 -34.37
C SER A 418 -6.56 19.31 -33.57
N TRP A 419 -6.37 18.92 -32.31
CA TRP A 419 -5.28 19.44 -31.48
C TRP A 419 -3.98 18.68 -31.73
N GLU A 420 -2.86 19.42 -31.70
CA GLU A 420 -1.52 18.84 -31.68
C GLU A 420 -1.37 17.81 -30.55
N PHE A 421 -0.76 16.66 -30.84
CA PHE A 421 -0.67 15.54 -29.89
C PHE A 421 -0.08 15.97 -28.53
N GLU A 422 1.01 16.75 -28.53
CA GLU A 422 1.63 17.22 -27.30
C GLU A 422 0.71 18.17 -26.49
N ARG A 423 -0.08 19.00 -27.17
CA ARG A 423 -1.08 19.87 -26.52
C ARG A 423 -2.17 19.03 -25.88
N THR A 424 -2.67 18.03 -26.60
CA THR A 424 -3.73 17.13 -26.14
C THR A 424 -3.29 16.36 -24.89
N VAL A 425 -2.10 15.76 -24.92
CA VAL A 425 -1.55 15.01 -23.76
C VAL A 425 -1.30 15.92 -22.57
N ASN A 426 -0.66 17.08 -22.74
CA ASN A 426 -0.43 18.00 -21.63
C ASN A 426 -1.75 18.52 -21.03
N SER A 427 -2.76 18.80 -21.87
CA SER A 427 -4.07 19.25 -21.38
C SER A 427 -4.78 18.16 -20.57
N ALA A 428 -4.71 16.91 -21.04
CA ALA A 428 -5.22 15.75 -20.30
C ALA A 428 -4.53 15.61 -18.94
N LEU A 429 -3.19 15.66 -18.89
CA LEU A 429 -2.42 15.56 -17.64
C LEU A 429 -2.76 16.66 -16.64
N ASN A 430 -2.89 17.91 -17.10
CA ASN A 430 -3.28 19.02 -16.22
C ASN A 430 -4.70 18.84 -15.68
N SER A 431 -5.62 18.29 -16.48
CA SER A 431 -6.99 18.03 -16.04
C SER A 431 -7.09 16.93 -14.98
N THR A 432 -6.21 15.93 -15.02
CA THR A 432 -6.18 14.83 -14.03
C THR A 432 -5.41 15.16 -12.77
N LEU A 433 -4.60 16.22 -12.76
CA LEU A 433 -3.67 16.48 -11.65
C LEU A 433 -4.35 16.67 -10.30
N SER A 434 -5.46 17.42 -10.24
CA SER A 434 -6.26 17.59 -9.00
C SER A 434 -6.71 16.24 -8.46
N ARG A 435 -7.15 15.37 -9.35
CA ARG A 435 -7.63 14.03 -9.04
C ARG A 435 -6.48 13.20 -8.47
N THR A 436 -5.42 12.97 -9.25
CA THR A 436 -4.25 12.16 -8.88
C THR A 436 -3.54 12.65 -7.62
N LEU A 437 -3.44 13.97 -7.40
CA LEU A 437 -2.84 14.46 -6.15
C LEU A 437 -3.76 14.22 -4.94
N ASN A 438 -5.07 14.37 -5.10
CA ASN A 438 -5.99 14.19 -3.98
C ASN A 438 -6.19 12.72 -3.61
N THR A 439 -6.21 11.81 -4.60
CA THR A 439 -6.24 10.36 -4.39
C THR A 439 -5.04 9.91 -3.55
N SER A 440 -3.84 10.36 -3.94
CA SER A 440 -2.59 10.05 -3.24
C SER A 440 -2.47 10.73 -1.89
N LEU A 441 -2.88 11.98 -1.75
CA LEU A 441 -2.84 12.66 -0.46
C LEU A 441 -3.77 12.00 0.56
N THR A 442 -4.97 11.60 0.14
CA THR A 442 -5.93 10.90 1.02
C THR A 442 -5.35 9.58 1.51
N THR A 443 -4.74 8.80 0.60
CA THR A 443 -4.09 7.53 0.96
C THR A 443 -2.86 7.76 1.85
N LEU A 444 -2.05 8.79 1.58
CA LEU A 444 -0.90 9.14 2.40
C LEU A 444 -1.30 9.57 3.82
N VAL A 445 -2.39 10.32 3.99
CA VAL A 445 -2.90 10.68 5.32
C VAL A 445 -3.19 9.42 6.15
N VAL A 446 -3.83 8.42 5.54
CA VAL A 446 -4.10 7.13 6.18
C VAL A 446 -2.81 6.40 6.54
N LEU A 447 -1.91 6.27 5.57
CA LEU A 447 -0.65 5.54 5.77
C LEU A 447 0.25 6.21 6.80
N LEU A 448 0.34 7.54 6.81
CA LEU A 448 1.10 8.30 7.79
C LEU A 448 0.50 8.20 9.19
N ALA A 449 -0.82 8.24 9.31
CA ALA A 449 -1.50 8.00 10.59
C ALA A 449 -1.20 6.60 11.14
N MET A 450 -1.28 5.57 10.29
CA MET A 450 -0.90 4.23 10.70
C MET A 450 0.59 4.10 10.98
N PHE A 451 1.44 4.80 10.23
CA PHE A 451 2.88 4.71 10.44
C PHE A 451 3.29 5.32 11.78
N THR A 452 2.60 6.38 12.20
CA THR A 452 2.86 7.09 13.45
C THR A 452 2.18 6.48 14.67
N PHE A 453 0.93 6.02 14.53
CA PHE A 453 0.11 5.51 15.64
C PHE A 453 -0.11 3.99 15.62
N GLY A 454 0.33 3.32 14.54
CA GLY A 454 0.20 1.88 14.32
C GLY A 454 1.16 1.03 15.13
N ALA A 455 0.94 -0.29 15.06
CA ALA A 455 1.84 -1.27 15.67
C ALA A 455 3.24 -1.23 15.02
N ASP A 456 4.29 -1.30 15.84
CA ASP A 456 5.69 -1.26 15.39
C ASP A 456 6.01 -2.33 14.34
N SER A 457 5.39 -3.51 14.47
CA SER A 457 5.53 -4.63 13.53
C SER A 457 5.05 -4.32 12.10
N LEU A 458 4.26 -3.26 11.89
CA LEU A 458 3.78 -2.84 10.57
C LEU A 458 4.59 -1.70 9.95
N ARG A 459 5.55 -1.09 10.66
CA ARG A 459 6.24 0.12 10.18
C ARG A 459 7.00 -0.11 8.87
N GLY A 460 7.69 -1.23 8.73
CA GLY A 460 8.39 -1.58 7.48
C GLY A 460 7.43 -1.69 6.28
N LEU A 461 6.31 -2.42 6.46
CA LEU A 461 5.23 -2.52 5.46
C LEU A 461 4.68 -1.14 5.08
N LEU A 462 4.30 -0.33 6.07
CA LEU A 462 3.69 0.99 5.86
C LEU A 462 4.67 1.97 5.21
N PHE A 463 5.95 1.91 5.57
CA PHE A 463 6.99 2.72 4.94
C PHE A 463 7.15 2.40 3.46
N ALA A 464 7.16 1.11 3.08
CA ALA A 464 7.18 0.68 1.68
C ALA A 464 5.96 1.21 0.92
N LEU A 465 4.76 1.15 1.51
CA LEU A 465 3.54 1.71 0.92
C LEU A 465 3.61 3.23 0.76
N ILE A 466 4.11 3.97 1.75
CA ILE A 466 4.25 5.44 1.70
C ILE A 466 5.17 5.83 0.55
N VAL A 467 6.36 5.23 0.50
CA VAL A 467 7.33 5.48 -0.57
C VAL A 467 6.72 5.13 -1.92
N GLY A 468 6.08 3.97 -2.02
CA GLY A 468 5.47 3.51 -3.26
C GLY A 468 4.33 4.40 -3.75
N VAL A 469 3.47 4.90 -2.85
CA VAL A 469 2.41 5.86 -3.22
C VAL A 469 3.04 7.14 -3.76
N ILE A 470 4.01 7.74 -3.05
CA ILE A 470 4.69 8.98 -3.51
C ILE A 470 5.33 8.80 -4.88
N VAL A 471 6.07 7.70 -5.06
CA VAL A 471 6.79 7.42 -6.30
C VAL A 471 5.82 7.09 -7.43
N GLY A 472 4.74 6.34 -7.16
CA GLY A 472 3.69 6.01 -8.12
C GLY A 472 2.91 7.22 -8.64
N THR A 473 2.55 8.14 -7.74
CA THR A 473 1.91 9.42 -8.12
C THR A 473 2.80 10.20 -9.08
N TYR A 474 4.11 10.25 -8.80
CA TYR A 474 5.09 10.90 -9.65
C TYR A 474 5.28 10.17 -11.00
N SER A 475 5.45 8.85 -10.96
CA SER A 475 5.84 8.06 -12.12
C SER A 475 4.71 7.96 -13.16
N SER A 476 3.44 7.92 -12.75
CA SER A 476 2.29 7.90 -13.67
C SER A 476 2.30 9.09 -14.65
N VAL A 477 2.66 10.28 -14.15
CA VAL A 477 2.70 11.53 -14.93
C VAL A 477 4.05 11.73 -15.62
N PHE A 478 5.16 11.49 -14.92
CA PHE A 478 6.50 11.88 -15.37
C PHE A 478 7.32 10.75 -16.00
N ILE A 479 6.86 9.49 -15.90
CA ILE A 479 7.54 8.31 -16.46
C ILE A 479 6.61 7.57 -17.42
N ALA A 480 5.44 7.12 -16.97
CA ALA A 480 4.53 6.31 -17.79
C ALA A 480 4.08 7.05 -19.06
N THR A 481 3.58 8.28 -18.90
CA THR A 481 3.08 9.09 -20.02
C THR A 481 4.18 9.48 -21.01
N PRO A 482 5.36 9.97 -20.58
CA PRO A 482 6.47 10.21 -21.49
C PRO A 482 6.96 8.96 -22.25
N ILE A 483 7.06 7.80 -21.59
CA ILE A 483 7.48 6.55 -22.26
C ILE A 483 6.44 6.12 -23.29
N MET A 484 5.15 6.20 -22.96
CA MET A 484 4.06 5.96 -23.90
C MET A 484 4.17 6.91 -25.12
N HIS A 485 4.43 8.20 -24.91
CA HIS A 485 4.58 9.17 -26.00
C HIS A 485 5.81 8.89 -26.88
N ASP A 486 6.99 8.69 -26.27
CA ASP A 486 8.24 8.49 -27.00
C ASP A 486 8.20 7.20 -27.85
N THR A 487 7.44 6.19 -27.41
CA THR A 487 7.24 4.93 -28.16
C THR A 487 6.20 5.05 -29.27
N LEU A 488 5.19 5.91 -29.12
CA LEU A 488 4.25 6.25 -30.20
C LEU A 488 4.94 6.99 -31.36
N ASN A 489 5.77 8.00 -31.06
CA ASN A 489 6.46 8.82 -32.08
C ASN A 489 7.52 8.05 -32.88
N LYS A 490 8.19 7.06 -32.27
CA LYS A 490 9.16 6.22 -32.99
C LYS A 490 8.52 5.38 -34.08
N MET A 491 7.22 5.12 -34.03
CA MET A 491 6.51 4.38 -35.08
C MET A 491 5.99 5.27 -36.20
N SER A 492 5.60 6.53 -35.95
CA SER A 492 5.21 7.44 -37.04
C SER A 492 6.41 7.74 -37.94
N LYS A 493 7.58 8.01 -37.36
CA LYS A 493 8.84 8.19 -38.09
C LYS A 493 9.42 6.94 -38.78
N LYS A 494 8.86 5.75 -38.52
CA LYS A 494 9.26 4.49 -39.19
C LYS A 494 8.34 4.12 -40.36
N LYS A 495 7.23 4.86 -40.52
CA LYS A 495 6.28 4.69 -41.63
C LYS A 495 6.49 5.69 -42.76
N ASP A 496 7.30 6.72 -42.53
CA ASP A 496 7.93 7.56 -43.55
C ASP A 496 9.34 7.00 -43.82
#